data_AF-R7MYU2-F1
#
_entry.id   AF-R7MYU2-F1
#
_cell.length_a   1.000
_cell.length_b   1.000
_cell.length_c   1.000
_cell.angle_alpha   90.00
_cell.angle_beta   90.00
_cell.angle_gamma   90.00
#
_symmetry.space_group_name_H-M   'P 1'
#
loop_
_entity.id
_entity.type
_entity.pdbx_description
1 polymer ?
#
loop_
_entity_poly.entity_id
_entity_poly.type
_entity_poly.pdbx_seq_one_letter_code
_entity_poly.pdbx_strand_id
1 'polypeptide(L)' 'MSKARVDVDFDKMISLSIDPEKARRYYESSKPECEGTCTMCGKMCPARTMKRILAGEDVSIR' A
#
# COMPACT_ATOMS: atom_id res chain seq x y z
N MET A 1 1.62 -1.56 13.10
CA MET A 1 0.97 -0.88 11.95
C MET A 1 1.98 -0.19 11.04
N SER A 2 2.79 0.77 11.52
CA SER A 2 3.62 1.63 10.65
C SER A 2 4.64 0.89 9.79
N LYS A 3 5.26 -0.18 10.30
CA LYS A 3 6.18 -1.01 9.51
C LYS A 3 5.46 -1.68 8.31
N ALA A 4 4.25 -2.22 8.53
CA ALA A 4 3.43 -2.77 7.46
C ALA A 4 3.03 -1.72 6.40
N ARG A 5 2.88 -0.45 6.79
CA ARG A 5 2.66 0.67 5.84
C ARG A 5 3.89 0.92 4.95
N VAL A 6 5.09 0.89 5.53
CA VAL A 6 6.35 1.01 4.77
C VAL A 6 6.52 -0.16 3.80
N ASP A 7 6.18 -1.36 4.26
CA ASP A 7 6.31 -2.58 3.44
C ASP A 7 5.18 -2.73 2.41
N VAL A 8 4.14 -1.87 2.48
CA VAL A 8 2.91 -1.85 1.67
C VAL A 8 2.13 -3.17 1.77
N ASP A 9 2.07 -3.72 2.98
CA ASP A 9 1.43 -4.98 3.32
C ASP A 9 0.01 -4.73 3.85
N PHE A 10 -0.97 -4.73 2.95
CA PHE A 10 -2.36 -4.41 3.29
C PHE A 10 -3.01 -5.42 4.22
N ASP A 11 -2.75 -6.71 4.05
CA ASP A 11 -3.33 -7.73 4.92
C ASP A 11 -2.82 -7.58 6.35
N LYS A 12 -1.51 -7.33 6.54
CA LYS A 12 -0.93 -7.07 7.85
C LYS A 12 -1.33 -5.72 8.43
N MET A 13 -1.53 -4.70 7.59
CA MET A 13 -2.10 -3.42 8.05
C MET A 13 -3.51 -3.62 8.59
N ILE A 14 -4.37 -4.33 7.86
CA ILE A 14 -5.77 -4.58 8.24
C ILE A 14 -5.82 -5.41 9.52
N SER A 15 -5.01 -6.48 9.64
CA SER A 15 -5.00 -7.33 10.84
C SER A 15 -4.53 -6.61 12.10
N LEU A 16 -3.70 -5.55 11.95
CA LEU A 16 -3.18 -4.73 13.06
C LEU A 16 -4.06 -3.50 13.36
N SER A 17 -5.15 -3.30 12.62
CA SER A 17 -6.07 -2.19 12.86
C SER A 17 -6.98 -2.46 14.07
N ILE A 18 -7.53 -1.39 14.64
CA ILE A 18 -8.43 -1.48 15.81
C ILE A 18 -9.71 -2.27 15.47
N ASP A 19 -10.20 -2.11 14.24
CA ASP A 19 -11.36 -2.82 13.70
C ASP A 19 -11.01 -3.39 12.31
N PRO A 20 -10.48 -4.63 12.26
CA PRO A 20 -10.06 -5.27 11.02
C PRO A 20 -11.19 -5.49 10.02
N GLU A 21 -12.42 -5.74 10.49
CA GLU A 21 -13.56 -5.99 9.61
C GLU A 21 -13.99 -4.72 8.88
N LYS A 22 -14.08 -3.59 9.60
CA LYS A 22 -14.36 -2.29 8.98
C LYS A 22 -13.24 -1.86 8.05
N ALA A 23 -11.98 -2.03 8.44
CA ALA A 23 -10.83 -1.69 7.60
C ALA A 23 -10.83 -2.50 6.30
N ARG A 24 -11.13 -3.81 6.38
CA ARG A 24 -11.23 -4.68 5.21
C ARG A 24 -12.36 -4.26 4.27
N ARG A 25 -13.56 -3.99 4.80
CA ARG A 25 -14.69 -3.49 3.99
C ARG A 25 -14.34 -2.22 3.23
N TYR A 26 -13.65 -1.27 3.88
CA TYR A 26 -13.24 -0.04 3.21
C TYR A 26 -12.21 -0.28 2.11
N TYR A 27 -11.20 -1.12 2.38
CA TYR A 27 -10.22 -1.48 1.36
C TYR A 27 -10.86 -2.17 0.15
N GLU A 28 -11.77 -3.12 0.38
CA GLU A 28 -12.46 -3.85 -0.68
C GLU A 28 -13.46 -2.98 -1.46
N SER A 29 -14.09 -2.02 -0.80
CA SER A 29 -14.98 -1.03 -1.46
C SER A 29 -14.22 -0.04 -2.35
N SER A 30 -12.91 0.13 -2.11
CA SER A 30 -12.05 1.11 -2.78
C SER A 30 -10.91 0.40 -3.51
N LYS A 31 -11.24 -0.41 -4.52
CA LYS A 31 -10.23 -1.14 -5.29
C LYS A 31 -9.33 -0.16 -6.07
N PRO A 32 -8.00 -0.24 -5.89
CA PRO A 32 -7.05 0.57 -6.64
C PRO A 32 -6.94 0.07 -8.09
N GLU A 33 -6.68 0.98 -9.03
CA GLU A 33 -6.33 0.62 -10.41
C GLU A 33 -4.96 -0.07 -10.51
N CYS A 34 -4.07 0.19 -9.55
CA CYS A 34 -2.75 -0.40 -9.47
C CYS A 34 -2.67 -1.36 -8.28
N GLU A 35 -2.34 -2.63 -8.53
CA GLU A 35 -2.17 -3.61 -7.46
C GLU A 35 -1.08 -3.17 -6.47
N GLY A 36 -1.33 -3.43 -5.19
CA GLY A 36 -0.43 -3.04 -4.11
C GLY A 36 -0.39 -1.53 -3.83
N THR A 37 -1.43 -0.77 -4.21
CA THR A 37 -1.58 0.65 -3.82
C THR A 37 -2.94 0.90 -3.18
N CYS A 38 -3.15 2.09 -2.63
CA CYS A 38 -4.51 2.59 -2.41
C CYS A 38 -4.99 3.36 -3.65
N THR A 39 -6.23 3.86 -3.61
CA THR A 39 -6.86 4.64 -4.68
C THR A 39 -6.30 6.06 -4.84
N MET A 40 -5.39 6.51 -3.97
CA MET A 40 -4.95 7.92 -3.95
C MET A 40 -3.93 8.25 -5.03
N CYS A 41 -2.80 7.52 -5.10
CA CYS A 41 -1.65 7.90 -5.93
C CYS A 41 -1.37 6.95 -7.10
N GLY A 42 -2.01 5.77 -7.13
CA GLY A 42 -1.81 4.75 -8.17
C GLY A 42 -0.32 4.45 -8.41
N LYS A 43 0.10 4.49 -9.68
CA LYS A 43 1.49 4.24 -10.12
C LYS A 43 2.53 5.13 -9.44
N MET A 44 2.15 6.31 -8.95
CA MET A 44 3.03 7.26 -8.27
C MET A 44 3.06 7.07 -6.74
N CYS A 45 2.73 5.86 -6.24
CA CYS A 45 2.74 5.58 -4.81
C CYS A 45 4.14 5.79 -4.19
N PRO A 46 4.32 6.76 -3.27
CA PRO A 46 5.63 7.11 -2.75
C PRO A 46 6.24 5.97 -1.90
N ALA A 47 5.41 5.21 -1.16
CA ALA A 47 5.90 4.10 -0.35
C ALA A 47 6.52 2.99 -1.20
N ARG A 48 5.88 2.62 -2.33
CA ARG A 48 6.45 1.65 -3.28
C ARG A 48 7.71 2.19 -3.95
N THR A 49 7.67 3.43 -4.42
CA THR A 49 8.83 4.06 -5.07
C THR A 49 10.04 4.10 -4.14
N MET A 50 9.88 4.55 -2.90
CA MET A 50 10.96 4.58 -1.92
C MET A 50 11.50 3.18 -1.62
N LYS A 51 10.62 2.18 -1.48
CA LYS A 51 11.04 0.78 -1.27
C LYS A 51 11.91 0.26 -2.41
N ARG A 52 11.54 0.54 -3.66
CA ARG A 52 12.30 0.15 -4.86
C ARG A 52 13.65 0.87 -4.94
N ILE A 53 13.69 2.18 -4.66
CA ILE A 53 14.93 2.96 -4.59
C ILE A 53 15.88 2.37 -3.55
N LEU A 54 15.38 2.08 -2.35
CA LEU A 54 16.18 1.49 -1.25
C LEU A 54 16.65 0.06 -1.56
N ALA A 55 15.93 -0.67 -2.41
CA ALA A 55 16.35 -1.98 -2.91
C ALA A 55 17.38 -1.88 -4.06
N GLY A 56 17.71 -0.67 -4.53
CA GLY A 56 18.63 -0.45 -5.65
C GLY A 56 18.00 -0.73 -7.02
N GLU A 57 16.67 -0.80 -7.11
CA GLU A 57 15.97 -0.98 -8.39
C GLU A 57 15.89 0.32 -9.18
N ASP A 58 15.93 0.21 -10.52
CA ASP A 58 15.64 1.32 -11.41
C ASP A 58 14.12 1.64 -11.38
N VAL A 59 13.77 2.89 -11.08
CA VAL A 59 12.40 3.33 -10.92
C VAL A 59 11.98 4.24 -12.07
N SER A 60 11.20 3.68 -13.00
CA SER A 60 10.41 4.47 -13.94
C SER A 60 9.05 4.86 -13.31
N ILE A 61 8.76 6.15 -13.26
CA ILE A 61 7.49 6.74 -12.77
C ILE A 61 6.65 7.31 -13.95
N ARG A 62 7.01 6.96 -15.20
CA ARG A 62 6.27 7.36 -16.40
C ARG A 62 5.04 6.49 -16.66
#